data_AF-A0A1S3W387-F1
#
_entry.id   AF-A0A1S3W387-F1
#
_cell.length_a   1.000
_cell.length_b   1.000
_cell.length_c   1.000
_cell.angle_alpha   90.00
_cell.angle_beta   90.00
_cell.angle_gamma   90.00
#
_symmetry.space_group_name_H-M   'P 1'
#
loop_
_entity.id
_entity.type
_entity.pdbx_description
1 polymer ?
#
loop_
_entity_poly.entity_id
_entity_poly.type
_entity_poly.pdbx_seq_one_letter_code
_entity_poly.pdbx_strand_id
1 'polypeptide(L)'
;MNRLVTHELIHAFDHCRAHVNWFTNVRHLACSEIRAANLSGDCSLVNEIFRLNFGLKRHHQTCVRDRAILSILAVRDISREAAQKAVDGVFESCFNDLEPFGRIPYNKTSAKYAHRDFQNRDRYYSNL
;
A
#
# COMPACT_ATOMS: atom_id res chain seq x y z
N MET A 1 7.82 13.18 -4.33
CA MET A 1 7.69 11.82 -4.88
C MET A 1 6.44 11.86 -5.73
N ASN A 2 6.50 11.46 -7.00
CA ASN A 2 5.29 11.45 -7.82
C ASN A 2 4.44 10.27 -7.36
N ARG A 3 3.29 10.56 -6.75
CA ARG A 3 2.45 9.55 -6.09
C ARG A 3 1.94 8.49 -7.06
N LEU A 4 1.43 8.92 -8.21
CA LEU A 4 0.99 8.04 -9.30
C LEU A 4 2.12 7.12 -9.76
N VAL A 5 3.29 7.68 -10.05
CA VAL A 5 4.43 6.86 -10.50
C VAL A 5 4.84 5.86 -9.42
N THR A 6 4.85 6.26 -8.14
CA THR A 6 5.19 5.34 -7.05
C THR A 6 4.12 4.26 -6.87
N HIS A 7 2.84 4.58 -7.02
CA HIS A 7 1.73 3.64 -6.99
C HIS A 7 1.93 2.51 -8.02
N GLU A 8 2.16 2.89 -9.28
CA GLU A 8 2.38 1.92 -10.37
C GLU A 8 3.69 1.14 -10.20
N LEU A 9 4.73 1.75 -9.62
CA LEU A 9 5.97 1.03 -9.31
C LEU A 9 5.78 -0.03 -8.22
N ILE A 10 4.87 0.18 -7.26
CA ILE A 10 4.51 -0.86 -6.29
C ILE A 10 3.79 -2.01 -6.99
N HIS A 11 2.85 -1.73 -7.90
CA HIS A 11 2.23 -2.79 -8.71
C HIS A 11 3.26 -3.59 -9.51
N ALA A 12 4.20 -2.90 -10.17
CA ALA A 12 5.28 -3.57 -10.90
C ALA A 12 6.14 -4.45 -9.98
N PHE A 13 6.50 -3.94 -8.80
CA PHE A 13 7.26 -4.70 -7.80
C PHE A 13 6.50 -5.94 -7.31
N ASP A 14 5.20 -5.79 -7.05
CA ASP A 14 4.33 -6.87 -6.58
C ASP A 14 4.16 -7.96 -7.62
N HIS A 15 4.00 -7.56 -8.89
CA HIS A 15 3.95 -8.48 -10.01
C HIS A 15 5.21 -9.36 -10.07
N CYS A 16 6.38 -8.74 -9.89
CA CYS A 16 7.67 -9.44 -9.96
C CYS A 16 7.92 -10.37 -8.77
N ARG A 17 7.62 -9.94 -7.53
CA ARG A 17 7.99 -10.74 -6.35
C ARG A 17 6.91 -11.71 -5.88
N ALA A 18 5.64 -11.34 -6.02
CA ALA A 18 4.50 -12.06 -5.45
C ALA A 18 3.64 -12.75 -6.52
N HIS A 19 4.03 -12.64 -7.79
CA HIS A 19 3.32 -13.23 -8.94
C HIS A 19 1.80 -12.93 -8.89
N VAL A 20 1.47 -11.66 -8.67
CA VAL A 20 0.09 -11.18 -8.52
C VAL A 20 -0.72 -11.58 -9.75
N ASN A 21 -1.84 -12.27 -9.50
CA ASN A 21 -2.81 -12.60 -10.52
C ASN A 21 -3.85 -11.48 -10.60
N TRP A 22 -3.58 -10.53 -11.48
CA TRP A 22 -4.37 -9.31 -11.65
C TRP A 22 -5.81 -9.59 -12.08
N PHE A 23 -6.03 -10.63 -12.88
CA PHE A 23 -7.28 -10.83 -13.62
C PHE A 23 -8.29 -11.73 -12.94
N THR A 24 -7.84 -12.87 -12.41
CA THR A 24 -8.77 -13.90 -11.93
C THR A 24 -8.89 -13.92 -10.41
N ASN A 25 -8.01 -13.22 -9.68
CA ASN A 25 -7.99 -13.23 -8.23
C ASN A 25 -8.13 -11.82 -7.64
N VAL A 26 -9.35 -11.47 -7.24
CA VAL A 26 -9.67 -10.17 -6.62
C VAL A 26 -8.90 -9.95 -5.32
N ARG A 27 -8.53 -11.00 -4.57
CA ARG A 27 -7.72 -10.84 -3.35
C ARG A 27 -6.28 -10.44 -3.66
N HIS A 28 -5.70 -10.95 -4.74
CA HIS A 28 -4.36 -10.56 -5.18
C HIS A 28 -4.34 -9.10 -5.65
N LEU A 29 -5.35 -8.72 -6.44
CA LEU A 29 -5.56 -7.32 -6.82
C LEU A 29 -5.71 -6.42 -5.59
N ALA A 30 -6.63 -6.78 -4.67
CA ALA A 30 -6.86 -6.02 -3.45
C ALA A 30 -5.60 -5.84 -2.60
N CYS A 31 -4.78 -6.88 -2.47
CA CYS A 31 -3.52 -6.82 -1.73
C CYS A 31 -2.55 -5.80 -2.36
N SER A 32 -2.42 -5.82 -3.69
CA SER A 32 -1.51 -4.89 -4.38
C SER A 32 -2.04 -3.44 -4.33
N GLU A 33 -3.35 -3.23 -4.43
CA GLU A 33 -3.96 -1.91 -4.25
C GLU A 33 -3.77 -1.34 -2.84
N ILE A 34 -3.89 -2.18 -1.81
CA ILE A 34 -3.60 -1.80 -0.42
C ILE A 34 -2.15 -1.36 -0.28
N ARG A 35 -1.20 -2.14 -0.82
CA ARG A 35 0.22 -1.83 -0.73
C ARG A 35 0.58 -0.58 -1.54
N ALA A 36 0.02 -0.42 -2.73
CA ALA A 36 0.22 0.77 -3.55
C ALA A 36 -0.29 2.02 -2.83
N ALA A 37 -1.52 2.00 -2.28
CA ALA A 37 -2.06 3.14 -1.52
C ALA A 37 -1.30 3.43 -0.21
N ASN A 38 -0.78 2.39 0.46
CA ASN A 38 -0.01 2.50 1.70
C ASN A 38 1.39 3.10 1.45
N LEU A 39 2.08 2.66 0.40
CA LEU A 39 3.49 2.96 0.15
C LEU A 39 3.74 4.11 -0.85
N SER A 40 2.75 4.50 -1.65
CA SER A 40 2.87 5.61 -2.62
C SER A 40 2.89 7.01 -1.96
N GLY A 41 2.41 7.10 -0.72
CA GLY A 41 2.17 8.37 -0.05
C GLY A 41 0.86 9.07 -0.48
N ASP A 42 -0.07 8.34 -1.11
CA ASP A 42 -1.43 8.83 -1.41
C ASP A 42 -2.20 9.21 -0.14
N CYS A 43 -2.02 8.42 0.92
CA CYS A 43 -2.66 8.59 2.22
C CYS A 43 -1.78 9.35 3.24
N SER A 44 -0.90 10.27 2.81
CA SER A 44 -0.04 11.03 3.73
C SER A 44 -0.79 12.16 4.45
N LEU A 45 -0.42 12.40 5.72
CA LEU A 45 -1.07 13.30 6.69
C LEU A 45 -1.32 14.73 6.17
N VAL A 46 -0.46 15.24 5.27
CA VAL A 46 -0.58 16.60 4.70
C VAL A 46 -1.86 16.74 3.86
N ASN A 47 -2.32 15.67 3.20
CA ASN A 47 -3.57 15.69 2.44
C ASN A 47 -4.81 15.65 3.33
N GLU A 48 -4.69 15.14 4.56
CA GLU A 48 -5.84 14.96 5.46
C GLU A 48 -6.05 16.12 6.42
N ILE A 49 -5.02 16.91 6.73
CA ILE A 49 -5.20 18.20 7.42
C ILE A 49 -6.11 19.13 6.59
N PHE A 50 -6.02 19.08 5.26
CA PHE A 50 -6.95 19.78 4.35
C PHE A 50 -8.37 19.16 4.31
N ARG A 51 -8.61 18.00 4.94
CA ARG A 51 -9.91 17.30 5.01
C ARG A 51 -10.57 17.35 6.39
N LEU A 52 -10.08 18.17 7.33
CA LEU A 52 -10.72 18.52 8.61
C LEU A 52 -11.08 17.35 9.57
N ASN A 53 -10.51 16.16 9.40
CA ASN A 53 -10.81 14.99 10.23
C ASN A 53 -9.76 14.79 11.35
N PHE A 54 -10.13 14.99 12.62
CA PHE A 54 -9.20 15.06 13.78
C PHE A 54 -8.91 13.73 14.53
N GLY A 55 -9.18 12.56 13.96
CA GLY A 55 -8.93 11.22 14.55
C GLY A 55 -7.52 10.62 14.31
N LEU A 56 -6.49 11.10 15.02
CA LEU A 56 -5.05 10.88 14.76
C LEU A 56 -4.48 9.43 14.72
N LYS A 57 -5.25 8.34 14.91
CA LYS A 57 -4.72 6.96 14.98
C LYS A 57 -5.22 5.96 13.93
N ARG A 58 -6.36 6.19 13.27
CA ARG A 58 -6.94 5.21 12.31
C ARG A 58 -7.09 5.74 10.88
N HIS A 59 -6.82 7.01 10.63
CA HIS A 59 -7.12 7.61 9.33
C HIS A 59 -6.31 7.03 8.18
N HIS A 60 -5.02 6.77 8.38
CA HIS A 60 -4.20 6.20 7.32
C HIS A 60 -4.73 4.84 6.86
N GLN A 61 -5.13 3.98 7.80
CA GLN A 61 -5.75 2.70 7.48
C GLN A 61 -7.08 2.87 6.75
N THR A 62 -7.93 3.80 7.21
CA THR A 62 -9.21 4.10 6.54
C THR A 62 -8.98 4.60 5.10
N CYS A 63 -8.06 5.55 4.90
CA CYS A 63 -7.70 6.05 3.59
C CYS A 63 -7.19 4.93 2.66
N VAL A 64 -6.33 4.05 3.17
CA VAL A 64 -5.81 2.91 2.39
C VAL A 64 -6.94 1.95 2.01
N ARG A 65 -7.86 1.62 2.93
CA ARG A 65 -9.03 0.79 2.63
C ARG A 65 -9.91 1.42 1.55
N ASP A 66 -10.29 2.68 1.74
CA ASP A 66 -11.16 3.41 0.81
C ASP A 66 -10.53 3.52 -0.58
N ARG A 67 -9.22 3.80 -0.64
CA ARG A 67 -8.48 3.89 -1.90
C ARG A 67 -8.44 2.54 -2.62
N ALA A 68 -8.11 1.46 -1.91
CA ALA A 68 -8.07 0.13 -2.51
C ALA A 68 -9.44 -0.30 -3.04
N ILE A 69 -10.53 -0.05 -2.31
CA ILE A 69 -11.89 -0.35 -2.77
C ILE A 69 -12.21 0.42 -4.05
N LEU A 70 -11.92 1.72 -4.08
CA LEU A 70 -12.18 2.56 -5.25
C LEU A 70 -11.37 2.14 -6.47
N SER A 71 -10.10 1.76 -6.30
CA SER A 71 -9.27 1.23 -7.40
C SER A 71 -9.84 -0.07 -7.94
N ILE A 72 -10.24 -1.02 -7.07
CA ILE A 72 -10.83 -2.29 -7.50
C ILE A 72 -12.10 -2.05 -8.31
N LEU A 73 -13.01 -1.19 -7.82
CA LEU A 73 -14.27 -0.88 -8.50
C LEU A 73 -14.08 -0.19 -9.84
N ALA A 74 -12.97 0.54 -10.03
CA ALA A 74 -12.65 1.17 -11.30
C ALA A 74 -12.19 0.18 -12.38
N VAL A 75 -11.65 -0.99 -11.98
CA VAL A 75 -11.05 -1.97 -12.89
C VAL A 75 -11.85 -3.28 -12.97
N ARG A 76 -12.73 -3.55 -11.99
CA ARG A 76 -13.54 -4.77 -11.89
C ARG A 76 -15.02 -4.43 -11.79
N ASP A 77 -15.82 -5.12 -12.58
CA ASP A 77 -17.28 -5.10 -12.46
C ASP A 77 -17.73 -6.03 -11.32
N ILE A 78 -17.62 -5.53 -10.08
CA ILE A 78 -18.06 -6.22 -8.88
C ILE A 78 -18.80 -5.25 -7.96
N SER A 79 -19.63 -5.78 -7.06
CA SER A 79 -20.33 -4.94 -6.08
C SER A 79 -19.34 -4.32 -5.08
N ARG A 80 -19.71 -3.18 -4.50
CA ARG A 80 -18.93 -2.51 -3.46
C ARG A 80 -18.72 -3.41 -2.25
N GLU A 81 -19.71 -4.20 -1.89
CA GLU A 81 -19.66 -5.16 -0.78
C GLU A 81 -18.66 -6.28 -1.06
N ALA A 82 -18.61 -6.78 -2.30
CA ALA A 82 -17.64 -7.78 -2.71
C ALA A 82 -16.20 -7.22 -2.66
N ALA A 83 -15.99 -5.99 -3.13
CA ALA A 83 -14.71 -5.29 -3.05
C ALA A 83 -14.27 -5.08 -1.58
N GLN A 84 -15.18 -4.59 -0.73
CA GLN A 84 -14.95 -4.40 0.70
C GLN A 84 -14.53 -5.71 1.37
N LYS A 85 -15.27 -6.79 1.13
CA LYS A 85 -14.96 -8.11 1.67
C LYS A 85 -13.59 -8.64 1.22
N ALA A 86 -13.22 -8.39 -0.04
CA ALA A 86 -11.91 -8.76 -0.55
C ALA A 86 -10.78 -7.99 0.14
N VAL A 87 -10.93 -6.67 0.26
CA VAL A 87 -9.98 -5.79 0.96
C VAL A 87 -9.85 -6.18 2.43
N ASP A 88 -10.96 -6.32 3.14
CA ASP A 88 -10.95 -6.66 4.57
C ASP A 88 -10.31 -8.02 4.85
N GLY A 89 -10.52 -8.99 3.96
CA GLY A 89 -9.95 -10.33 4.08
C GLY A 89 -8.44 -10.42 3.92
N VAL A 90 -7.79 -9.43 3.29
CA VAL A 90 -6.33 -9.41 3.08
C VAL A 90 -5.63 -8.25 3.77
N PHE A 91 -6.38 -7.33 4.37
CA PHE A 91 -5.86 -6.04 4.83
C PHE A 91 -4.68 -6.16 5.78
N GLU A 92 -4.81 -6.93 6.86
CA GLU A 92 -3.74 -7.03 7.87
C GLU A 92 -2.44 -7.57 7.28
N SER A 93 -2.51 -8.58 6.40
CA SER A 93 -1.32 -9.13 5.74
C SER A 93 -0.67 -8.11 4.81
N CYS A 94 -1.47 -7.46 3.96
CA CYS A 94 -0.96 -6.60 2.90
C CYS A 94 -0.56 -5.22 3.40
N PHE A 95 -1.23 -4.69 4.42
CA PHE A 95 -0.91 -3.42 5.04
C PHE A 95 0.43 -3.49 5.81
N ASN A 96 0.73 -4.62 6.43
CA ASN A 96 1.98 -4.83 7.17
C ASN A 96 3.15 -5.26 6.26
N ASP A 97 2.89 -5.54 4.98
CA ASP A 97 3.93 -5.82 3.99
C ASP A 97 4.45 -4.51 3.38
N LEU A 98 5.59 -4.08 3.89
CA LEU A 98 6.18 -2.78 3.56
C LEU A 98 7.21 -2.85 2.43
N GLU A 99 7.51 -4.02 1.88
CA GLU A 99 8.55 -4.17 0.86
C GLU A 99 8.25 -3.31 -0.38
N PRO A 100 9.24 -2.61 -0.97
CA PRO A 100 10.69 -2.67 -0.71
C PRO A 100 11.19 -1.62 0.31
N PHE A 101 10.37 -1.28 1.30
CA PHE A 101 10.68 -0.34 2.37
C PHE A 101 10.67 -1.03 3.74
N GLY A 102 11.51 -0.56 4.67
CA GLY A 102 11.50 -1.01 6.07
C GLY A 102 10.44 -0.29 6.92
N ARG A 103 9.81 0.75 6.37
CA ARG A 103 8.76 1.57 7.01
C ARG A 103 7.97 2.33 5.96
N ILE A 104 6.76 2.77 6.29
CA ILE A 104 5.90 3.54 5.40
C ILE A 104 6.55 4.90 5.08
N PRO A 105 6.77 5.25 3.79
CA PRO A 105 7.37 6.51 3.41
C PRO A 105 6.35 7.65 3.33
N TYR A 106 6.72 8.84 3.84
CA TYR A 106 5.85 10.03 3.85
C TYR A 106 6.27 11.08 2.81
N ASN A 107 7.55 11.11 2.44
CA ASN A 107 8.11 12.05 1.48
C ASN A 107 9.33 11.43 0.76
N LYS A 108 9.89 12.14 -0.23
CA LYS A 108 11.02 11.64 -1.05
C LYS A 108 12.25 11.29 -0.20
N THR A 109 12.55 12.09 0.82
CA THR A 109 13.71 11.86 1.69
C THR A 109 13.47 10.65 2.59
N SER A 110 12.27 10.54 3.17
CA SER A 110 11.89 9.40 4.01
C SER A 110 11.85 8.10 3.20
N ALA A 111 11.43 8.13 1.92
CA ALA A 111 11.44 6.97 1.04
C ALA A 111 12.85 6.41 0.82
N LYS A 112 13.86 7.28 0.62
CA LYS A 112 15.26 6.85 0.53
C LYS A 112 15.73 6.15 1.79
N TYR A 113 15.42 6.72 2.96
CA TYR A 113 15.80 6.10 4.23
C TYR A 113 15.05 4.81 4.47
N ALA A 114 13.75 4.76 4.20
CA ALA A 114 12.95 3.55 4.35
C ALA A 114 13.43 2.42 3.44
N HIS A 115 13.86 2.72 2.21
CA HIS A 115 14.46 1.72 1.32
C HIS A 115 15.82 1.25 1.84
N ARG A 116 16.64 2.17 2.36
CA ARG A 116 17.91 1.80 3.01
C ARG A 116 17.68 0.89 4.22
N ASP A 117 16.65 1.15 5.02
CA ASP A 117 16.30 0.31 6.18
C ASP A 117 15.96 -1.12 5.70
N PHE A 118 15.21 -1.26 4.60
CA PHE A 118 14.93 -2.55 3.96
C PHE A 118 16.19 -3.27 3.48
N GLN A 119 17.13 -2.56 2.84
CA GLN A 119 18.39 -3.13 2.37
C GLN A 119 19.30 -3.62 3.50
N ASN A 120 19.20 -3.01 4.69
CA ASN A 120 20.03 -3.37 5.84
C ASN A 120 19.33 -4.35 6.80
N ARG A 121 18.15 -4.88 6.47
CA ARG A 121 17.36 -5.72 7.38
C ARG A 121 18.09 -6.98 7.84
N ASP A 122 18.91 -7.57 6.97
CA ASP A 122 19.65 -8.80 7.26
C ASP A 122 21.08 -8.52 7.75
N ARG A 123 21.49 -7.25 7.88
CA ARG A 123 22.87 -6.86 8.20
C ARG A 123 23.32 -7.32 9.58
N TYR A 124 22.40 -7.47 10.51
CA TYR A 124 22.72 -8.01 11.84
C TYR A 124 23.03 -9.51 11.76
N TYR A 125 22.22 -10.27 11.01
CA TYR A 125 22.38 -11.71 10.85
C TYR A 125 23.50 -12.10 9.87
N SER A 126 23.89 -11.21 8.94
CA SER A 126 25.01 -11.47 8.02
C SER A 126 26.39 -11.42 8.68
N ASN A 127 26.48 -10.94 9.92
CA ASN A 127 27.72 -10.80 10.69
C ASN A 127 27.79 -11.77 11.89
N LEU A 128 26.82 -12.68 12.00
CA LEU A 128 26.80 -13.81 12.95
C LEU A 128 27.18 -15.09 12.20
#